data_AF-A0A9P1FUR0-F1
#
_entry.id   AF-A0A9P1FUR0-F1
#
_cell.length_a   1.000
_cell.length_b   1.000
_cell.length_c   1.000
_cell.angle_alpha   90.00
_cell.angle_beta   90.00
_cell.angle_gamma   90.00
#
_symmetry.space_group_name_H-M   'P 1'
#
loop_
_entity.id
_entity.type
_entity.pdbx_description
1 polymer ?
#
loop_
_entity_poly.entity_id
_entity_poly.type
_entity_poly.pdbx_seq_one_letter_code
_entity_poly.pdbx_strand_id
1 'polypeptide(L)'
;EEAEQKRRLDAAIAAAREEDARRQEREEEMLNDGQDRAREDEGVQLDEDDSQEVSPAECIAEQHIVNAWRRTQEQQVRKELMAQEVEEEGASMSKQMSKQMSMQIDVNISDIQGPLRTIKAERSWLVADIKKILERTEKIHRGRQRLLLGDGDVDDLQPLMNLAHSGPLNFVLVVCMDKHYRIDLFMEAFQVSWRVLQFASASIRANPKIIKLALQKDWHSLAFAAPSLRTDYRMARLAVKRSGLALEVLTPEMRNDRPLVLMAVQQDWQALKFASLRLRGDPGVVMEAVRQSIGALEFASQKLRGDRSLMLLAVKRDGGALRFASSKLQADVDLVIEALRQDGKAIVHAAPEVRADPKLHAAMKGNSEVLRFLGFDSRDRLSTEQELFDAYMGSWTSPYDDATIAAVLRRHR
;
A
#
# COMPACT_ATOMS: atom_id res chain seq x y z
N GLU A 1 -70.97 20.89 -25.57
CA GLU A 1 -70.41 19.82 -24.72
C GLU A 1 -69.13 19.23 -25.30
N GLU A 2 -69.11 18.69 -26.52
CA GLU A 2 -67.86 18.16 -27.15
C GLU A 2 -66.71 19.17 -27.26
N ALA A 3 -66.99 20.42 -27.63
CA ALA A 3 -65.97 21.47 -27.69
C ALA A 3 -65.39 21.81 -26.31
N GLU A 4 -66.18 21.63 -25.25
CA GLU A 4 -65.73 21.87 -23.87
C GLU A 4 -64.92 20.68 -23.35
N GLN A 5 -65.31 19.45 -23.70
CA GLN A 5 -64.52 18.24 -23.43
C GLN A 5 -63.16 18.29 -24.14
N LYS A 6 -63.12 18.74 -25.40
CA LYS A 6 -61.87 18.89 -26.15
C LYS A 6 -60.94 19.92 -25.51
N ARG A 7 -61.48 21.06 -25.05
CA ARG A 7 -60.70 22.06 -24.29
C ARG A 7 -60.17 21.52 -22.96
N ARG A 8 -60.93 20.69 -22.25
CA ARG A 8 -60.48 20.04 -21.01
C ARG A 8 -59.38 19.00 -21.29
N LEU A 9 -59.49 18.24 -22.38
CA LEU A 9 -58.48 17.29 -22.81
C LEU A 9 -57.18 18.00 -23.22
N ASP A 10 -57.28 19.07 -24.01
CA ASP A 10 -56.13 19.86 -24.45
C ASP A 10 -55.42 20.55 -23.26
N ALA A 11 -56.19 21.03 -22.27
CA ALA A 11 -55.63 21.56 -21.03
C ALA A 11 -54.93 20.49 -20.18
N ALA A 12 -55.48 19.27 -20.12
CA ALA A 12 -54.85 18.15 -19.42
C ALA A 12 -53.55 17.70 -20.09
N ILE A 13 -53.51 17.68 -21.43
CA ILE A 13 -52.29 17.37 -22.20
C ILE A 13 -51.22 18.45 -22.01
N ALA A 14 -51.62 19.72 -21.97
CA ALA A 14 -50.70 20.82 -21.69
C ALA A 14 -50.10 20.73 -20.28
N ALA A 15 -50.93 20.42 -19.26
CA ALA A 15 -50.47 20.23 -17.90
C ALA A 15 -49.49 19.05 -17.77
N ALA A 16 -49.78 17.92 -18.42
CA ALA A 16 -48.89 16.76 -18.41
C ALA A 16 -47.52 17.07 -19.05
N ARG A 17 -47.49 17.83 -20.15
CA ARG A 17 -46.23 18.25 -20.79
C ARG A 17 -45.40 19.18 -19.92
N GLU A 18 -46.05 20.07 -19.16
CA GLU A 18 -45.37 20.96 -18.23
C GLU A 18 -44.78 20.19 -17.04
N GLU A 19 -45.47 19.14 -16.57
CA GLU A 19 -44.98 18.26 -15.52
C GLU A 19 -43.78 17.41 -15.98
N ASP A 20 -43.81 16.89 -17.21
CA ASP A 20 -42.69 16.17 -17.81
C ASP A 20 -41.47 17.08 -18.02
N ALA A 21 -41.67 18.33 -18.45
CA ALA A 21 -40.59 19.31 -18.60
C ALA A 21 -39.93 19.63 -17.25
N ARG A 22 -40.72 19.85 -16.19
CA ARG A 22 -40.18 20.05 -14.83
C ARG A 22 -39.47 18.83 -14.28
N ARG A 23 -39.87 17.63 -14.70
CA ARG A 23 -39.21 16.38 -14.32
C ARG A 23 -37.85 16.24 -15.01
N GLN A 24 -37.76 16.59 -16.28
CA GLN A 24 -36.50 16.64 -17.03
C GLN A 24 -35.54 17.70 -16.46
N GLU A 25 -36.03 18.90 -16.12
CA GLU A 25 -35.20 19.93 -15.48
C GLU A 25 -34.65 19.46 -14.12
N ARG A 26 -35.45 18.76 -13.30
CA ARG A 26 -34.97 18.16 -12.04
C ARG A 26 -33.97 17.03 -12.25
N GLU A 27 -34.12 16.22 -13.30
CA GLU A 27 -33.17 15.17 -13.63
C GLU A 27 -31.84 15.76 -14.14
N GLU A 28 -31.88 16.84 -14.92
CA GLU A 28 -30.67 17.58 -15.34
C GLU A 28 -29.98 18.31 -14.15
N GLU A 29 -30.75 18.91 -13.23
CA GLU A 29 -30.21 19.46 -11.98
C GLU A 29 -29.55 18.37 -11.12
N MET A 30 -30.18 17.20 -10.98
CA MET A 30 -29.60 16.07 -10.23
C MET A 30 -28.34 15.50 -10.89
N LEU A 31 -28.24 15.55 -12.23
CA LEU A 31 -27.04 15.15 -12.98
C LEU A 31 -25.90 16.15 -12.82
N ASN A 32 -26.19 17.45 -12.80
CA ASN A 32 -25.18 18.49 -12.55
C ASN A 32 -24.70 18.49 -11.09
N ASP A 33 -25.61 18.35 -10.10
CA ASP A 33 -25.25 18.18 -8.68
C ASP A 33 -24.38 16.93 -8.46
N GLY A 34 -24.60 15.87 -9.23
CA GLY A 34 -23.75 14.66 -9.22
C GLY A 34 -22.35 14.89 -9.78
N GLN A 35 -22.19 15.78 -10.77
CA GLN A 35 -20.88 16.12 -11.35
C GLN A 35 -20.10 17.13 -10.49
N ASP A 36 -20.79 18.04 -9.80
CA ASP A 36 -20.15 18.97 -8.86
C ASP A 36 -19.76 18.26 -7.55
N ARG A 37 -20.55 17.30 -7.05
CA ARG A 37 -20.11 16.43 -5.94
C ARG A 37 -18.93 15.54 -6.30
N ALA A 38 -18.84 15.06 -7.55
CA ALA A 38 -17.68 14.29 -8.01
C ALA A 38 -16.41 15.15 -8.17
N ARG A 39 -16.54 16.49 -8.31
CA ARG A 39 -15.41 17.43 -8.32
C ARG A 39 -15.05 17.94 -6.93
N GLU A 40 -16.02 18.03 -6.01
CA GLU A 40 -15.78 18.38 -4.61
C GLU A 40 -15.14 17.22 -3.82
N ASP A 41 -15.42 15.95 -4.16
CA ASP A 41 -14.77 14.78 -3.53
C ASP A 41 -13.28 14.59 -3.92
N GLU A 42 -12.79 15.25 -4.98
CA GLU A 42 -11.35 15.30 -5.29
C GLU A 42 -10.61 16.43 -4.54
N GLY A 43 -11.36 17.35 -3.92
CA GLY A 43 -10.84 18.34 -2.99
C GLY A 43 -10.94 17.82 -1.57
N VAL A 44 -10.02 16.94 -1.16
CA VAL A 44 -9.85 16.58 0.26
C VAL A 44 -9.75 17.88 1.04
N GLN A 45 -10.83 18.28 1.72
CA GLN A 45 -10.83 19.36 2.68
C GLN A 45 -9.66 19.08 3.63
N LEU A 46 -8.66 19.95 3.56
CA LEU A 46 -7.50 19.92 4.42
C LEU A 46 -8.01 20.24 5.83
N ASP A 47 -8.34 19.20 6.59
CA ASP A 47 -8.70 19.35 8.00
C ASP A 47 -7.56 20.11 8.71
N GLU A 48 -7.80 21.37 9.05
CA GLU A 48 -6.88 22.23 9.83
C GLU A 48 -6.59 21.68 11.24
N ASP A 49 -7.30 20.61 11.63
CA ASP A 49 -7.30 19.96 12.94
C ASP A 49 -6.10 19.03 13.22
N ASP A 50 -5.27 18.78 12.20
CA ASP A 50 -4.02 18.01 12.35
C ASP A 50 -2.96 18.75 13.20
N SER A 51 -3.13 20.07 13.39
CA SER A 51 -2.11 20.99 13.92
C SER A 51 -2.22 21.26 15.43
N GLN A 52 -3.29 20.81 16.10
CA GLN A 52 -3.43 21.03 17.54
C GLN A 52 -2.42 20.17 18.32
N GLU A 53 -1.49 20.83 19.02
CA GLU A 53 -0.57 20.18 19.95
C GLU A 53 -1.36 19.58 21.11
N VAL A 54 -1.42 18.24 21.15
CA VAL A 54 -2.12 17.52 22.21
C VAL A 54 -1.32 17.62 23.51
N SER A 55 -1.91 18.18 24.56
CA SER A 55 -1.24 18.26 25.85
C SER A 55 -1.22 16.89 26.58
N PRO A 56 -0.22 16.59 27.42
CA PRO A 56 -0.21 15.37 28.22
C PRO A 56 -1.42 15.23 29.15
N ALA A 57 -1.95 16.35 29.66
CA ALA A 57 -3.15 16.38 30.50
C ALA A 57 -4.40 15.93 29.75
N GLU A 58 -4.55 16.33 28.48
CA GLU A 58 -5.64 15.86 27.62
C GLU A 58 -5.54 14.36 27.34
N CYS A 59 -4.33 13.80 27.22
CA CYS A 59 -4.15 12.35 27.04
C CYS A 59 -4.65 11.57 28.26
N ILE A 60 -4.38 12.08 29.47
CA ILE A 60 -4.84 11.49 30.73
C ILE A 60 -6.37 11.57 30.83
N ALA A 61 -6.95 12.74 30.54
CA ALA A 61 -8.41 12.91 30.52
C ALA A 61 -9.09 11.95 29.53
N GLU A 62 -8.53 11.84 28.31
CA GLU A 62 -9.02 10.93 27.28
C GLU A 62 -8.92 9.47 27.71
N GLN A 63 -7.89 9.10 28.47
CA GLN A 63 -7.73 7.72 28.93
C GLN A 63 -8.92 7.26 29.79
N HIS A 64 -9.51 8.16 30.58
CA HIS A 64 -10.73 7.85 31.34
C HIS A 64 -11.92 7.58 30.43
N ILE A 65 -12.06 8.36 29.35
CA ILE A 65 -13.11 8.19 28.33
C ILE A 65 -12.91 6.86 27.59
N VAL A 66 -11.69 6.57 27.14
CA VAL A 66 -11.33 5.32 26.45
C VAL A 66 -11.61 4.11 27.36
N ASN A 67 -11.26 4.20 28.63
CA ASN A 67 -11.56 3.14 29.61
C ASN A 67 -13.07 2.95 29.81
N ALA A 68 -13.85 4.04 29.86
CA ALA A 68 -15.30 3.96 29.96
C ALA A 68 -15.92 3.36 28.70
N TRP A 69 -15.50 3.81 27.52
CA TRP A 69 -15.95 3.29 26.22
C TRP A 69 -15.63 1.80 26.07
N ARG A 70 -14.41 1.37 26.43
CA ARG A 70 -14.02 -0.06 26.42
C ARG A 70 -14.91 -0.92 27.32
N ARG A 71 -15.35 -0.40 28.47
CA ARG A 71 -16.32 -1.12 29.33
C ARG A 71 -17.68 -1.26 28.66
N THR A 72 -18.15 -0.22 27.98
CA THR A 72 -19.40 -0.27 27.20
C THR A 72 -19.28 -1.26 26.04
N GLN A 73 -18.16 -1.27 25.32
CA GLN A 73 -17.89 -2.24 24.26
C GLN A 73 -17.83 -3.67 24.79
N GLU A 74 -17.18 -3.91 25.93
CA GLU A 74 -17.17 -5.21 26.61
C GLU A 74 -18.60 -5.68 26.92
N GLN A 75 -19.50 -4.78 27.33
CA GLN A 75 -20.92 -5.10 27.55
C GLN A 75 -21.69 -5.35 26.26
N GLN A 76 -21.40 -4.59 25.19
CA GLN A 76 -22.07 -4.75 23.91
C GLN A 76 -21.70 -6.09 23.25
N VAL A 77 -20.40 -6.41 23.17
CA VAL A 77 -19.92 -7.69 22.64
C VAL A 77 -20.52 -8.86 23.43
N ARG A 78 -20.66 -8.72 24.74
CA ARG A 78 -21.37 -9.73 25.56
C ARG A 78 -22.83 -9.90 25.18
N LYS A 79 -23.56 -8.80 24.95
CA LYS A 79 -24.96 -8.87 24.52
C LYS A 79 -25.08 -9.54 23.15
N GLU A 80 -24.17 -9.23 22.23
CA GLU A 80 -24.12 -9.83 20.90
C GLU A 80 -23.82 -11.33 20.96
N LEU A 81 -22.84 -11.76 21.77
CA LEU A 81 -22.55 -13.18 21.99
C LEU A 81 -23.73 -13.93 22.60
N MET A 82 -24.41 -13.34 23.60
CA MET A 82 -25.62 -13.90 24.20
C MET A 82 -26.78 -13.97 23.18
N ALA A 83 -26.92 -12.99 22.30
CA ALA A 83 -27.94 -13.00 21.26
C ALA A 83 -27.68 -14.08 20.21
N GLN A 84 -26.42 -14.28 19.81
CA GLN A 84 -26.01 -15.35 18.89
C GLN A 84 -26.27 -16.73 19.48
N GLU A 85 -26.01 -16.93 20.77
CA GLU A 85 -26.35 -18.18 21.47
C GLU A 85 -27.88 -18.44 21.44
N VAL A 86 -28.70 -17.42 21.67
CA VAL A 86 -30.18 -17.55 21.63
C VAL A 86 -30.72 -17.81 20.22
N GLU A 87 -30.14 -17.19 19.18
CA GLU A 87 -30.51 -17.46 17.78
C GLU A 87 -30.13 -18.87 17.34
N GLU A 88 -28.94 -19.36 17.72
CA GLU A 88 -28.51 -20.74 17.44
C GLU A 88 -29.37 -21.76 18.20
N GLU A 89 -29.78 -21.46 19.44
CA GLU A 89 -30.71 -22.29 20.22
C GLU A 89 -32.13 -22.28 19.64
N GLY A 90 -32.63 -21.13 19.17
CA GLY A 90 -33.93 -20.97 18.54
C GLY A 90 -34.05 -21.68 17.18
N ALA A 91 -32.97 -21.69 16.39
CA ALA A 91 -32.89 -22.45 15.14
C ALA A 91 -32.75 -23.97 15.37
N SER A 92 -32.39 -24.39 16.58
CA SER A 92 -32.06 -25.78 16.95
C SER A 92 -33.12 -26.46 17.85
N MET A 93 -34.37 -25.99 17.83
CA MET A 93 -35.49 -26.67 18.52
C MET A 93 -35.91 -28.03 17.90
N SER A 94 -35.19 -28.59 16.91
CA SER A 94 -35.49 -29.91 16.33
C SER A 94 -34.44 -31.01 16.52
N LYS A 95 -33.34 -30.80 17.27
CA LYS A 95 -32.41 -31.89 17.61
C LYS A 95 -31.93 -31.82 19.05
N GLN A 96 -32.82 -32.24 19.95
CA GLN A 96 -32.41 -32.80 21.23
C GLN A 96 -31.47 -34.00 20.98
N MET A 97 -30.34 -34.04 21.71
CA MET A 97 -29.49 -35.20 22.00
C MET A 97 -28.29 -35.58 21.09
N SER A 98 -27.61 -34.64 20.39
CA SER A 98 -26.29 -35.00 19.80
C SER A 98 -25.18 -33.94 19.73
N LYS A 99 -25.24 -32.82 20.46
CA LYS A 99 -24.17 -31.79 20.41
C LYS A 99 -23.71 -31.23 21.75
N GLN A 100 -23.68 -32.09 22.76
CA GLN A 100 -22.91 -31.90 24.00
C GLN A 100 -21.37 -32.05 23.74
N MET A 101 -20.90 -31.65 22.55
CA MET A 101 -19.49 -31.67 22.18
C MET A 101 -18.80 -30.41 22.73
N SER A 102 -18.26 -30.54 23.94
CA SER A 102 -17.27 -29.67 24.58
C SER A 102 -17.23 -28.21 24.10
N MET A 103 -18.19 -27.41 24.60
CA MET A 103 -18.18 -25.94 24.57
C MET A 103 -17.05 -25.32 25.40
N GLN A 104 -16.24 -26.13 26.08
CA GLN A 104 -15.13 -25.68 26.91
C GLN A 104 -13.81 -25.72 26.12
N ILE A 105 -13.06 -24.64 26.21
CA ILE A 105 -11.68 -24.52 25.73
C ILE A 105 -10.76 -24.61 26.94
N ASP A 106 -9.75 -25.47 26.85
CA ASP A 106 -8.65 -25.46 27.80
C ASP A 106 -7.69 -24.32 27.47
N VAL A 107 -7.55 -23.39 28.41
CA VAL A 107 -6.68 -22.22 28.31
C VAL A 107 -5.51 -22.40 29.26
N ASN A 108 -4.34 -22.72 28.70
CA ASN A 108 -3.09 -22.82 29.44
C ASN A 108 -2.43 -21.44 29.50
N ILE A 109 -2.01 -21.04 30.69
CA ILE A 109 -1.33 -19.78 30.94
C ILE A 109 0.05 -20.11 31.50
N SER A 110 1.09 -19.57 30.89
CA SER A 110 2.48 -19.71 31.30
C SER A 110 3.13 -18.36 31.56
N ASP A 111 4.08 -18.32 32.48
CA ASP A 111 5.01 -17.21 32.69
C ASP A 111 6.38 -17.58 32.12
N ILE A 112 7.33 -16.65 32.14
CA ILE A 112 8.75 -16.89 31.85
C ILE A 112 9.37 -17.96 32.74
N GLN A 113 8.79 -18.23 33.92
CA GLN A 113 9.27 -19.23 34.87
C GLN A 113 8.65 -20.62 34.66
N GLY A 114 7.61 -20.76 33.84
CA GLY A 114 6.93 -22.03 33.58
C GLY A 114 5.41 -21.91 33.51
N PRO A 115 4.69 -23.06 33.40
CA PRO A 115 3.24 -23.07 33.35
C PRO A 115 2.65 -22.59 34.68
N LEU A 116 1.80 -21.56 34.63
CA LEU A 116 1.08 -21.03 35.79
C LEU A 116 -0.17 -21.86 36.08
N ARG A 117 -1.07 -21.97 35.10
CA ARG A 117 -2.40 -22.55 35.31
C ARG A 117 -3.09 -22.93 34.01
N THR A 118 -3.94 -23.95 34.09
CA THR A 118 -4.93 -24.28 33.05
C THR A 118 -6.33 -23.87 33.54
N ILE A 119 -7.02 -23.06 32.74
CA ILE A 119 -8.38 -22.58 32.98
C ILE A 119 -9.30 -23.25 31.96
N LYS A 120 -10.39 -23.87 32.42
CA LYS A 120 -11.47 -24.33 31.54
C LYS A 120 -12.41 -23.17 31.30
N ALA A 121 -12.33 -22.58 30.10
CA ALA A 121 -13.12 -21.42 29.72
C ALA A 121 -14.22 -21.80 28.73
N GLU A 122 -15.34 -21.09 28.74
CA GLU A 122 -16.37 -21.26 27.71
C GLU A 122 -15.95 -20.51 26.44
N ARG A 123 -16.43 -20.98 25.28
CA ARG A 123 -16.13 -20.38 23.97
C ARG A 123 -16.55 -18.92 23.84
N SER A 124 -17.65 -18.52 24.51
CA SER A 124 -18.18 -17.17 24.53
C SER A 124 -17.50 -16.24 25.53
N TRP A 125 -16.53 -16.73 26.31
CA TRP A 125 -15.77 -15.84 27.19
C TRP A 125 -14.88 -14.89 26.40
N LEU A 126 -14.64 -13.72 26.98
CA LEU A 126 -13.66 -12.76 26.48
C LEU A 126 -12.31 -12.98 27.17
N VAL A 127 -11.25 -12.53 26.52
CA VAL A 127 -9.91 -12.47 27.13
C VAL A 127 -9.91 -11.64 28.41
N ALA A 128 -10.77 -10.61 28.49
CA ALA A 128 -11.03 -9.86 29.71
C ALA A 128 -11.43 -10.72 30.92
N ASP A 129 -12.15 -11.82 30.71
CA ASP A 129 -12.63 -12.68 31.79
C ASP A 129 -11.53 -13.60 32.32
N ILE A 130 -10.63 -14.08 31.43
CA ILE A 130 -9.38 -14.73 31.84
C ILE A 130 -8.57 -13.79 32.73
N LYS A 131 -8.45 -12.51 32.34
CA LYS A 131 -7.68 -11.54 33.13
C LYS A 131 -8.28 -11.30 34.53
N LYS A 132 -9.61 -11.29 34.65
CA LYS A 132 -10.29 -11.20 35.95
C LYS A 132 -10.05 -12.42 36.82
N ILE A 133 -9.99 -13.61 36.23
CA ILE A 133 -9.67 -14.84 36.97
C ILE A 133 -8.24 -14.74 37.51
N LEU A 134 -7.28 -14.37 36.65
CA LEU A 134 -5.88 -14.15 37.05
C LEU A 134 -5.74 -13.09 38.13
N GLU A 135 -6.55 -12.03 38.10
CA GLU A 135 -6.52 -10.99 39.12
C GLU A 135 -6.98 -11.50 40.49
N ARG A 136 -8.00 -12.37 40.51
CA ARG A 136 -8.50 -12.98 41.75
C ARG A 136 -7.53 -14.04 42.29
N THR A 137 -6.90 -14.82 41.43
CA THR A 137 -6.03 -15.93 41.85
C THR A 137 -4.62 -15.49 42.15
N GLU A 138 -3.98 -14.77 41.22
CA GLU A 138 -2.56 -14.38 41.30
C GLU A 138 -2.35 -12.99 41.91
N LYS A 139 -3.44 -12.27 42.23
CA LYS A 139 -3.41 -10.89 42.76
C LYS A 139 -2.69 -9.88 41.85
N ILE A 140 -2.59 -10.18 40.55
CA ILE A 140 -2.03 -9.29 39.55
C ILE A 140 -3.16 -8.44 38.98
N HIS A 141 -3.11 -7.12 39.11
CA HIS A 141 -4.17 -6.24 38.61
C HIS A 141 -4.36 -6.38 37.08
N ARG A 142 -5.60 -6.31 36.58
CA ARG A 142 -5.93 -6.52 35.13
C ARG A 142 -5.06 -5.67 34.19
N GLY A 143 -4.80 -4.41 34.54
CA GLY A 143 -3.98 -3.49 33.73
C GLY A 143 -2.49 -3.88 33.64
N ARG A 144 -2.00 -4.71 34.56
CA ARG A 144 -0.62 -5.24 34.56
C ARG A 144 -0.49 -6.53 33.77
N GLN A 145 -1.60 -7.13 33.37
CA GLN A 145 -1.60 -8.41 32.66
C GLN A 145 -1.60 -8.18 31.16
N ARG A 146 -0.53 -8.60 30.51
CA ARG A 146 -0.44 -8.69 29.06
C ARG A 146 -0.41 -10.17 28.67
N LEU A 147 -1.38 -10.58 27.88
CA LEU A 147 -1.49 -11.96 27.41
C LEU A 147 -1.06 -12.00 25.95
N LEU A 148 -0.09 -12.85 25.66
CA LEU A 148 0.43 -13.09 24.32
C LEU A 148 -0.02 -14.47 23.84
N LEU A 149 -0.42 -14.56 22.58
CA LEU A 149 -0.73 -15.83 21.91
C LEU A 149 0.23 -15.97 20.72
N GLY A 150 1.18 -16.90 20.82
CA GLY A 150 2.31 -16.96 19.89
C GLY A 150 3.12 -15.66 19.95
N ASP A 151 3.29 -15.01 18.80
CA ASP A 151 4.03 -13.76 18.67
C ASP A 151 3.16 -12.50 18.81
N GLY A 152 1.84 -12.68 18.98
CA GLY A 152 0.85 -11.61 18.93
C GLY A 152 0.30 -11.21 20.29
N ASP A 153 0.07 -9.91 20.45
CA ASP A 153 -0.79 -9.38 21.52
C ASP A 153 -2.24 -9.72 21.28
N VAL A 154 -2.93 -10.11 22.35
CA VAL A 154 -4.37 -10.35 22.31
C VAL A 154 -5.13 -9.22 22.99
N ASP A 155 -6.14 -8.68 22.30
CA ASP A 155 -6.98 -7.61 22.85
C ASP A 155 -7.99 -8.17 23.85
N ASP A 156 -8.33 -7.35 24.85
CA ASP A 156 -9.24 -7.70 25.94
C ASP A 156 -10.66 -8.05 25.44
N LEU A 157 -11.06 -7.43 24.32
CA LEU A 157 -12.38 -7.55 23.73
C LEU A 157 -12.52 -8.75 22.78
N GLN A 158 -11.46 -9.53 22.58
CA GLN A 158 -11.49 -10.65 21.65
C GLN A 158 -12.16 -11.88 22.31
N PRO A 159 -13.18 -12.49 21.65
CA PRO A 159 -13.78 -13.73 22.12
C PRO A 159 -12.82 -14.91 21.97
N LEU A 160 -12.85 -15.85 22.92
CA LEU A 160 -11.98 -17.04 22.89
C LEU A 160 -12.28 -17.96 21.72
N MET A 161 -13.54 -18.04 21.27
CA MET A 161 -13.93 -18.81 20.08
C MET A 161 -13.16 -18.39 18.81
N ASN A 162 -12.87 -17.10 18.65
CA ASN A 162 -12.15 -16.58 17.48
C ASN A 162 -10.64 -16.87 17.55
N LEU A 163 -10.12 -17.13 18.74
CA LEU A 163 -8.72 -17.46 18.97
C LEU A 163 -8.49 -18.98 18.85
N ALA A 164 -9.45 -19.77 19.32
CA ALA A 164 -9.36 -21.23 19.36
C ALA A 164 -9.78 -21.86 18.03
N HIS A 165 -8.85 -21.96 17.09
CA HIS A 165 -9.12 -22.52 15.76
C HIS A 165 -9.30 -24.05 15.78
N SER A 166 -8.54 -24.80 16.60
CA SER A 166 -8.68 -26.27 16.69
C SER A 166 -7.98 -26.95 17.89
N GLY A 167 -7.69 -26.23 18.99
CA GLY A 167 -6.92 -26.80 20.11
C GLY A 167 -6.91 -25.93 21.38
N PRO A 168 -6.19 -26.36 22.43
CA PRO A 168 -6.05 -25.59 23.67
C PRO A 168 -5.30 -24.27 23.40
N LEU A 169 -5.74 -23.19 24.04
CA LEU A 169 -5.11 -21.88 23.93
C LEU A 169 -3.93 -21.79 24.90
N ASN A 170 -2.74 -21.48 24.38
CA ASN A 170 -1.54 -21.31 25.21
C ASN A 170 -1.18 -19.82 25.27
N PHE A 171 -1.55 -19.15 26.35
CA PHE A 171 -1.19 -17.76 26.60
C PHE A 171 0.11 -17.66 27.40
N VAL A 172 0.96 -16.71 27.01
CA VAL A 172 2.09 -16.27 27.82
C VAL A 172 1.68 -14.99 28.56
N LEU A 173 1.70 -15.03 29.87
CA LEU A 173 1.48 -13.87 30.73
C LEU A 173 2.79 -13.10 30.88
N VAL A 174 2.76 -11.82 30.50
CA VAL A 174 3.81 -10.85 30.77
C VAL A 174 3.28 -9.85 31.77
N VAL A 175 3.93 -9.75 32.93
CA VAL A 175 3.57 -8.77 33.96
C VAL A 175 4.21 -7.42 33.64
N CYS A 176 3.37 -6.44 33.29
CA CYS A 176 3.80 -5.08 33.02
C CYS A 176 4.23 -4.35 34.31
N MET A 177 5.33 -3.58 34.20
CA MET A 177 5.78 -2.65 35.24
C MET A 177 4.79 -1.48 35.39
N ASP A 178 4.81 -0.80 36.54
CA ASP A 178 3.87 0.29 36.83
C ASP A 178 3.89 1.43 35.80
N LYS A 179 5.07 1.74 35.26
CA LYS A 179 5.29 2.72 34.18
C LYS A 179 4.62 2.39 32.85
N HIS A 180 4.04 1.20 32.69
CA HIS A 180 3.43 0.75 31.42
C HIS A 180 1.90 0.63 31.48
N TYR A 181 1.28 0.84 32.64
CA TYR A 181 -0.19 0.87 32.76
C TYR A 181 -0.73 2.09 33.50
N ARG A 182 0.04 2.69 34.42
CA ARG A 182 -0.36 3.96 35.04
C ARG A 182 -0.11 5.06 34.03
N ILE A 183 -1.16 5.78 33.66
CA ILE A 183 -1.08 6.77 32.60
C ILE A 183 -0.09 7.88 32.93
N ASP A 184 -0.01 8.32 34.20
CA ASP A 184 0.90 9.39 34.62
C ASP A 184 2.37 9.00 34.40
N LEU A 185 2.78 7.85 34.96
CA LEU A 185 4.13 7.31 34.81
C LEU A 185 4.43 6.92 33.36
N PHE A 186 3.41 6.47 32.62
CA PHE A 186 3.54 6.17 31.20
C PHE A 186 3.84 7.43 30.41
N MET A 187 3.14 8.54 30.66
CA MET A 187 3.37 9.80 29.96
C MET A 187 4.76 10.36 30.24
N GLU A 188 5.26 10.26 31.47
CA GLU A 188 6.65 10.60 31.81
C GLU A 188 7.66 9.77 30.99
N ALA A 189 7.47 8.45 30.94
CA ALA A 189 8.35 7.58 30.16
C ALA A 189 8.21 7.79 28.64
N PHE A 190 7.01 8.11 28.17
CA PHE A 190 6.67 8.35 26.77
C PHE A 190 7.33 9.62 26.22
N GLN A 191 7.46 10.67 27.05
CA GLN A 191 8.18 11.88 26.68
C GLN A 191 9.66 11.61 26.37
N VAL A 192 10.28 10.65 27.07
CA VAL A 192 11.67 10.23 26.82
C VAL A 192 11.75 9.34 25.59
N SER A 193 10.83 8.38 25.44
CA SER A 193 10.80 7.46 24.30
C SER A 193 9.41 6.96 23.97
N TRP A 194 8.97 7.15 22.72
CA TRP A 194 7.69 6.64 22.25
C TRP A 194 7.63 5.10 22.24
N ARG A 195 8.78 4.41 22.16
CA ARG A 195 8.88 2.94 22.11
C ARG A 195 8.31 2.25 23.36
N VAL A 196 8.13 3.00 24.45
CA VAL A 196 7.44 2.53 25.66
C VAL A 196 6.03 2.01 25.34
N LEU A 197 5.42 2.49 24.26
CA LEU A 197 4.12 2.01 23.75
C LEU A 197 4.11 0.50 23.47
N GLN A 198 5.23 -0.09 23.05
CA GLN A 198 5.34 -1.54 22.83
C GLN A 198 5.01 -2.35 24.09
N PHE A 199 5.31 -1.80 25.27
CA PHE A 199 5.09 -2.45 26.57
C PHE A 199 3.77 -2.04 27.23
N ALA A 200 3.05 -1.08 26.63
CA ALA A 200 1.86 -0.50 27.22
C ALA A 200 0.66 -1.45 27.21
N SER A 201 -0.21 -1.29 28.21
CA SER A 201 -1.48 -2.01 28.27
C SER A 201 -2.34 -1.75 27.01
N ALA A 202 -3.19 -2.72 26.64
CA ALA A 202 -4.08 -2.58 25.48
C ALA A 202 -4.97 -1.33 25.56
N SER A 203 -5.36 -0.90 26.77
CA SER A 203 -6.16 0.31 26.97
C SER A 203 -5.41 1.60 26.63
N ILE A 204 -4.11 1.68 26.92
CA ILE A 204 -3.28 2.84 26.54
C ILE A 204 -3.05 2.84 25.03
N ARG A 205 -2.81 1.67 24.44
CA ARG A 205 -2.66 1.50 22.98
C ARG A 205 -3.92 1.80 22.18
N ALA A 206 -5.08 1.81 22.85
CA ALA A 206 -6.37 2.18 22.26
C ALA A 206 -6.69 3.68 22.39
N ASN A 207 -5.81 4.49 22.99
CA ASN A 207 -6.05 5.92 23.12
C ASN A 207 -5.59 6.68 21.86
N PRO A 208 -6.51 7.28 21.09
CA PRO A 208 -6.18 7.92 19.83
C PRO A 208 -5.23 9.11 19.99
N LYS A 209 -5.34 9.87 21.10
CA LYS A 209 -4.48 11.03 21.36
C LYS A 209 -3.02 10.63 21.62
N ILE A 210 -2.81 9.56 22.37
CA ILE A 210 -1.46 9.01 22.62
C ILE A 210 -0.86 8.51 21.31
N ILE A 211 -1.64 7.82 20.48
CA ILE A 211 -1.18 7.35 19.17
C ILE A 211 -0.88 8.55 18.23
N LYS A 212 -1.71 9.60 18.22
CA LYS A 212 -1.44 10.84 17.44
C LYS A 212 -0.11 11.46 17.85
N LEU A 213 0.17 11.58 19.16
CA LEU A 213 1.47 12.05 19.66
C LEU A 213 2.63 11.12 19.27
N ALA A 214 2.42 9.81 19.30
CA ALA A 214 3.44 8.84 18.91
C ALA A 214 3.76 8.95 17.42
N LEU A 215 2.74 9.11 16.57
CA LEU A 215 2.86 9.28 15.13
C LEU A 215 3.61 10.55 14.73
N GLN A 216 3.45 11.63 15.49
CA GLN A 216 4.23 12.86 15.29
C GLN A 216 5.73 12.62 15.48
N LYS A 217 6.11 11.72 16.40
CA LYS A 217 7.51 11.34 16.63
C LYS A 217 8.00 10.35 15.57
N ASP A 218 7.29 9.23 15.39
CA ASP A 218 7.64 8.18 14.44
C ASP A 218 6.39 7.48 13.90
N TRP A 219 6.35 7.24 12.59
CA TRP A 219 5.25 6.58 11.89
C TRP A 219 5.15 5.09 12.28
N HIS A 220 6.26 4.45 12.66
CA HIS A 220 6.26 3.02 13.03
C HIS A 220 5.50 2.73 14.34
N SER A 221 5.16 3.78 15.10
CA SER A 221 4.37 3.67 16.33
C SER A 221 2.96 3.10 16.10
N LEU A 222 2.39 3.27 14.89
CA LEU A 222 1.07 2.75 14.54
C LEU A 222 1.01 1.21 14.62
N ALA A 223 2.15 0.52 14.46
CA ALA A 223 2.21 -0.94 14.54
C ALA A 223 1.78 -1.46 15.91
N PHE A 224 2.02 -0.66 16.94
CA PHE A 224 1.68 -0.98 18.32
C PHE A 224 0.33 -0.41 18.74
N ALA A 225 -0.41 0.27 17.88
CA ALA A 225 -1.75 0.76 18.21
C ALA A 225 -2.76 -0.41 18.30
N ALA A 226 -3.86 -0.19 19.02
CA ALA A 226 -4.96 -1.15 19.06
C ALA A 226 -5.50 -1.44 17.64
N PRO A 227 -6.01 -2.66 17.37
CA PRO A 227 -6.53 -3.02 16.04
C PRO A 227 -7.53 -2.01 15.46
N SER A 228 -8.42 -1.47 16.30
CA SER A 228 -9.41 -0.46 15.89
C SER A 228 -8.76 0.83 15.36
N LEU A 229 -7.68 1.29 16.00
CA LEU A 229 -6.96 2.50 15.57
C LEU A 229 -6.06 2.23 14.36
N ARG A 230 -5.64 0.97 14.14
CA ARG A 230 -4.87 0.59 12.95
C ARG A 230 -5.72 0.57 11.68
N THR A 231 -7.02 0.41 11.81
CA THR A 231 -7.99 0.51 10.70
C THR A 231 -8.50 1.94 10.48
N ASP A 232 -8.21 2.88 11.39
CA ASP A 232 -8.71 4.25 11.29
C ASP A 232 -8.01 5.03 10.18
N TYR A 233 -8.79 5.47 9.18
CA TYR A 233 -8.31 6.26 8.06
C TYR A 233 -7.57 7.53 8.49
N ARG A 234 -8.05 8.23 9.53
CA ARG A 234 -7.41 9.45 10.06
C ARG A 234 -5.99 9.19 10.57
N MET A 235 -5.79 8.09 11.30
CA MET A 235 -4.47 7.73 11.85
C MET A 235 -3.52 7.30 10.73
N ALA A 236 -4.02 6.54 9.76
CA ALA A 236 -3.22 6.15 8.60
C ALA A 236 -2.82 7.33 7.73
N ARG A 237 -3.72 8.28 7.49
CA ARG A 237 -3.42 9.53 6.77
C ARG A 237 -2.32 10.32 7.47
N LEU A 238 -2.39 10.47 8.79
CA LEU A 238 -1.35 11.13 9.59
C LEU A 238 0.00 10.40 9.48
N ALA A 239 0.00 9.06 9.55
CA ALA A 239 1.21 8.27 9.43
C ALA A 239 1.86 8.41 8.04
N VAL A 240 1.04 8.31 6.98
CA VAL A 240 1.48 8.46 5.58
C VAL A 240 1.97 9.87 5.30
N LYS A 241 1.30 10.90 5.83
CA LYS A 241 1.74 12.31 5.71
C LYS A 241 3.13 12.52 6.29
N ARG A 242 3.50 11.75 7.33
CA ARG A 242 4.82 11.80 7.96
C ARG A 242 5.89 11.04 7.17
N SER A 243 5.54 9.89 6.61
CA SER A 243 6.44 9.04 5.82
C SER A 243 5.65 8.16 4.87
N GLY A 244 5.98 8.20 3.57
CA GLY A 244 5.38 7.32 2.56
C GLY A 244 5.57 5.81 2.85
N LEU A 245 6.63 5.44 3.58
CA LEU A 245 6.88 4.05 3.99
C LEU A 245 5.89 3.53 5.06
N ALA A 246 5.07 4.40 5.65
CA ALA A 246 4.07 4.01 6.64
C ALA A 246 3.05 2.98 6.13
N LEU A 247 2.89 2.85 4.81
CA LEU A 247 2.09 1.78 4.19
C LEU A 247 2.49 0.37 4.64
N GLU A 248 3.75 0.15 5.05
CA GLU A 248 4.22 -1.15 5.55
C GLU A 248 3.48 -1.62 6.81
N VAL A 249 3.06 -0.70 7.66
CA VAL A 249 2.45 -1.00 8.96
C VAL A 249 0.93 -1.07 8.88
N LEU A 250 0.33 -0.50 7.84
CA LEU A 250 -1.12 -0.45 7.65
C LEU A 250 -1.73 -1.82 7.34
N THR A 251 -3.04 -1.93 7.57
CA THR A 251 -3.78 -3.15 7.26
C THR A 251 -3.87 -3.37 5.74
N PRO A 252 -4.05 -4.62 5.28
CA PRO A 252 -4.19 -4.90 3.85
C PRO A 252 -5.32 -4.12 3.18
N GLU A 253 -6.41 -3.86 3.90
CA GLU A 253 -7.55 -3.05 3.44
C GLU A 253 -7.10 -1.64 3.09
N MET A 254 -6.36 -0.97 3.98
CA MET A 254 -5.89 0.40 3.76
C MET A 254 -4.82 0.49 2.68
N ARG A 255 -4.04 -0.58 2.47
CA ARG A 255 -3.09 -0.66 1.34
C ARG A 255 -3.78 -0.82 -0.02
N ASN A 256 -5.09 -1.07 -0.04
CA ASN A 256 -5.91 -1.03 -1.24
C ASN A 256 -6.55 0.36 -1.48
N ASP A 257 -6.44 1.30 -0.54
CA ASP A 257 -7.02 2.63 -0.68
C ASP A 257 -6.17 3.48 -1.61
N ARG A 258 -6.70 3.72 -2.82
CA ARG A 258 -6.04 4.51 -3.86
C ARG A 258 -5.56 5.89 -3.39
N PRO A 259 -6.38 6.75 -2.74
CA PRO A 259 -5.92 8.09 -2.37
C PRO A 259 -4.79 8.06 -1.33
N LEU A 260 -4.85 7.13 -0.38
CA LEU A 260 -3.85 6.97 0.66
C LEU A 260 -2.51 6.48 0.08
N VAL A 261 -2.56 5.50 -0.82
CA VAL A 261 -1.37 4.99 -1.52
C VAL A 261 -0.78 6.03 -2.45
N LEU A 262 -1.61 6.81 -3.15
CA LEU A 262 -1.14 7.88 -4.02
C LEU A 262 -0.40 8.96 -3.22
N MET A 263 -0.93 9.37 -2.07
CA MET A 263 -0.25 10.28 -1.15
C MET A 263 1.10 9.73 -0.69
N ALA A 264 1.15 8.44 -0.32
CA ALA A 264 2.39 7.78 0.10
C ALA A 264 3.43 7.72 -1.03
N VAL A 265 3.00 7.33 -2.23
CA VAL A 265 3.85 7.22 -3.42
C VAL A 265 4.38 8.59 -3.84
N GLN A 266 3.59 9.66 -3.74
CA GLN A 266 4.03 11.02 -4.02
C GLN A 266 5.16 11.49 -3.09
N GLN A 267 5.24 10.96 -1.87
CA GLN A 267 6.33 11.25 -0.95
C GLN A 267 7.56 10.36 -1.19
N ASP A 268 7.34 9.06 -1.38
CA ASP A 268 8.40 8.09 -1.62
C ASP A 268 7.94 6.99 -2.58
N TRP A 269 8.59 6.90 -3.74
CA TRP A 269 8.35 5.85 -4.72
C TRP A 269 8.47 4.42 -4.17
N GLN A 270 9.28 4.20 -3.13
CA GLN A 270 9.43 2.88 -2.50
C GLN A 270 8.15 2.41 -1.81
N ALA A 271 7.25 3.32 -1.45
CA ALA A 271 5.95 3.00 -0.87
C ALA A 271 5.11 2.06 -1.76
N LEU A 272 5.32 2.10 -3.09
CA LEU A 272 4.67 1.21 -4.05
C LEU A 272 4.90 -0.29 -3.75
N LYS A 273 6.03 -0.64 -3.13
CA LYS A 273 6.34 -2.01 -2.69
C LYS A 273 5.34 -2.53 -1.67
N PHE A 274 4.68 -1.66 -0.90
CA PHE A 274 3.72 -2.06 0.13
C PHE A 274 2.27 -1.94 -0.33
N ALA A 275 2.00 -1.19 -1.40
CA ALA A 275 0.67 -1.11 -2.01
C ALA A 275 0.14 -2.50 -2.39
N SER A 276 -1.19 -2.63 -2.49
CA SER A 276 -1.80 -3.87 -2.91
C SER A 276 -1.47 -4.24 -4.35
N LEU A 277 -1.60 -5.53 -4.69
CA LEU A 277 -1.39 -6.01 -6.06
C LEU A 277 -2.30 -5.32 -7.08
N ARG A 278 -3.51 -4.94 -6.67
CA ARG A 278 -4.46 -4.18 -7.50
C ARG A 278 -3.91 -2.80 -7.85
N LEU A 279 -3.43 -2.05 -6.85
CA LEU A 279 -2.91 -0.69 -7.06
C LEU A 279 -1.55 -0.66 -7.74
N ARG A 280 -0.73 -1.71 -7.59
CA ARG A 280 0.47 -1.91 -8.43
C ARG A 280 0.14 -2.19 -9.89
N GLY A 281 -1.12 -2.48 -10.20
CA GLY A 281 -1.67 -2.57 -11.55
C GLY A 281 -2.37 -1.31 -12.02
N ASP A 282 -2.47 -0.26 -11.20
CA ASP A 282 -3.04 1.02 -11.59
C ASP A 282 -1.98 1.87 -12.32
N PRO A 283 -2.17 2.19 -13.62
CA PRO A 283 -1.22 3.01 -14.37
C PRO A 283 -0.96 4.38 -13.72
N GLY A 284 -1.98 4.99 -13.10
CA GLY A 284 -1.87 6.32 -12.51
C GLY A 284 -0.94 6.35 -11.30
N VAL A 285 -1.09 5.38 -10.40
CA VAL A 285 -0.26 5.26 -9.19
C VAL A 285 1.18 4.90 -9.55
N VAL A 286 1.36 3.93 -10.46
CA VAL A 286 2.69 3.51 -10.89
C VAL A 286 3.41 4.64 -11.64
N MET A 287 2.72 5.39 -12.49
CA MET A 287 3.33 6.51 -13.22
C MET A 287 3.85 7.58 -12.27
N GLU A 288 3.15 7.85 -11.17
CA GLU A 288 3.60 8.80 -10.15
C GLU A 288 4.88 8.33 -9.44
N ALA A 289 4.97 7.03 -9.14
CA ALA A 289 6.20 6.44 -8.60
C ALA A 289 7.37 6.51 -9.60
N VAL A 290 7.10 6.22 -10.89
CA VAL A 290 8.09 6.24 -11.98
C VAL A 290 8.61 7.66 -12.25
N ARG A 291 7.76 8.68 -12.03
CA ARG A 291 8.17 10.10 -12.07
C ARG A 291 9.16 10.48 -10.98
N GLN A 292 9.38 9.66 -9.96
CA GLN A 292 10.45 9.87 -9.00
C GLN A 292 11.64 8.97 -9.30
N SER A 293 11.40 7.66 -9.49
CA SER A 293 12.45 6.69 -9.76
C SER A 293 11.95 5.57 -10.68
N ILE A 294 12.77 5.23 -11.68
CA ILE A 294 12.51 4.11 -12.60
C ILE A 294 12.52 2.76 -11.86
N GLY A 295 13.18 2.67 -10.70
CA GLY A 295 13.15 1.49 -9.83
C GLY A 295 11.73 1.08 -9.41
N ALA A 296 10.75 2.01 -9.42
CA ALA A 296 9.36 1.70 -9.13
C ALA A 296 8.74 0.67 -10.09
N LEU A 297 9.23 0.58 -11.33
CA LEU A 297 8.75 -0.40 -12.32
C LEU A 297 8.97 -1.85 -11.89
N GLU A 298 9.93 -2.11 -11.00
CA GLU A 298 10.15 -3.45 -10.45
C GLU A 298 8.93 -3.96 -9.69
N PHE A 299 8.22 -3.07 -8.99
CA PHE A 299 7.04 -3.40 -8.21
C PHE A 299 5.74 -3.32 -9.03
N ALA A 300 5.78 -2.80 -10.24
CA ALA A 300 4.62 -2.70 -11.12
C ALA A 300 4.16 -4.08 -11.59
N SER A 301 2.85 -4.21 -11.80
CA SER A 301 2.26 -5.45 -12.32
C SER A 301 2.86 -5.84 -13.68
N GLN A 302 2.89 -7.14 -13.96
CA GLN A 302 3.39 -7.65 -15.24
C GLN A 302 2.61 -7.09 -16.44
N LYS A 303 1.31 -6.78 -16.26
CA LYS A 303 0.47 -6.16 -17.29
C LYS A 303 0.99 -4.77 -17.65
N LEU A 304 1.21 -3.90 -16.65
CA LEU A 304 1.75 -2.55 -16.87
C LEU A 304 3.16 -2.55 -17.46
N ARG A 305 4.00 -3.53 -17.08
CA ARG A 305 5.32 -3.71 -17.70
C ARG A 305 5.24 -4.15 -19.17
N GLY A 306 4.09 -4.65 -19.62
CA GLY A 306 3.76 -4.93 -21.01
C GLY A 306 3.10 -3.78 -21.75
N ASP A 307 2.75 -2.68 -21.06
CA ASP A 307 2.07 -1.55 -21.68
C ASP A 307 3.07 -0.62 -22.35
N ARG A 308 3.00 -0.60 -23.69
CA ARG A 308 3.91 0.18 -24.54
C ARG A 308 3.91 1.67 -24.17
N SER A 309 2.73 2.25 -23.93
CA SER A 309 2.60 3.69 -23.64
C SER A 309 3.30 4.08 -22.35
N LEU A 310 3.16 3.27 -21.29
CA LEU A 310 3.80 3.50 -20.00
C LEU A 310 5.32 3.32 -20.11
N MET A 311 5.76 2.22 -20.75
CA MET A 311 7.18 1.96 -20.94
C MET A 311 7.87 3.02 -21.81
N LEU A 312 7.20 3.55 -22.84
CA LEU A 312 7.75 4.63 -23.66
C LEU A 312 7.96 5.91 -22.84
N LEU A 313 7.03 6.25 -21.93
CA LEU A 313 7.20 7.38 -21.03
C LEU A 313 8.35 7.16 -20.04
N ALA A 314 8.50 5.94 -19.51
CA ALA A 314 9.59 5.60 -18.61
C ALA A 314 10.96 5.63 -19.31
N VAL A 315 11.05 5.07 -20.52
CA VAL A 315 12.25 5.01 -21.35
C VAL A 315 12.73 6.40 -21.76
N LYS A 316 11.80 7.31 -22.10
CA LYS A 316 12.13 8.70 -22.42
C LYS A 316 12.80 9.45 -21.26
N ARG A 317 12.52 9.04 -20.03
CA ARG A 317 13.14 9.61 -18.83
C ARG A 317 14.50 8.97 -18.55
N ASP A 318 14.58 7.64 -18.65
CA ASP A 318 15.81 6.87 -18.43
C ASP A 318 15.78 5.59 -19.29
N GLY A 319 16.78 5.45 -20.15
CA GLY A 319 16.94 4.28 -21.02
C GLY A 319 17.05 2.97 -20.26
N GLY A 320 17.50 3.01 -19.00
CA GLY A 320 17.56 1.85 -18.10
C GLY A 320 16.20 1.24 -17.76
N ALA A 321 15.09 1.93 -18.02
CA ALA A 321 13.73 1.41 -17.83
C ALA A 321 13.45 0.15 -18.68
N LEU A 322 14.14 -0.01 -19.81
CA LEU A 322 13.98 -1.15 -20.72
C LEU A 322 14.18 -2.51 -20.01
N ARG A 323 15.01 -2.57 -18.96
CA ARG A 323 15.24 -3.80 -18.16
C ARG A 323 13.98 -4.35 -17.51
N PHE A 324 13.01 -3.48 -17.22
CA PHE A 324 11.75 -3.85 -16.57
C PHE A 324 10.62 -4.12 -17.57
N ALA A 325 10.82 -3.80 -18.86
CA ALA A 325 9.81 -4.07 -19.88
C ALA A 325 9.56 -5.58 -20.03
N SER A 326 8.37 -5.95 -20.48
CA SER A 326 8.09 -7.33 -20.89
C SER A 326 9.01 -7.76 -22.05
N SER A 327 9.26 -9.07 -22.20
CA SER A 327 10.06 -9.61 -23.30
C SER A 327 9.55 -9.18 -24.69
N LYS A 328 8.23 -9.03 -24.86
CA LYS A 328 7.62 -8.52 -26.09
C LYS A 328 8.01 -7.08 -26.40
N LEU A 329 8.09 -6.22 -25.38
CA LEU A 329 8.49 -4.82 -25.54
C LEU A 329 10.01 -4.66 -25.66
N GLN A 330 10.79 -5.56 -25.07
CA GLN A 330 12.25 -5.62 -25.30
C GLN A 330 12.59 -6.02 -26.75
N ALA A 331 11.65 -6.63 -27.46
CA ALA A 331 11.72 -6.92 -28.89
C ALA A 331 11.14 -5.78 -29.77
N ASP A 332 10.59 -4.71 -29.20
CA ASP A 332 10.10 -3.56 -29.96
C ASP A 332 11.27 -2.64 -30.33
N VAL A 333 11.65 -2.69 -31.61
CA VAL A 333 12.78 -1.94 -32.17
C VAL A 333 12.66 -0.43 -31.90
N ASP A 334 11.45 0.14 -32.00
CA ASP A 334 11.25 1.58 -31.81
C ASP A 334 11.48 1.99 -30.34
N LEU A 335 11.02 1.15 -29.40
CA LEU A 335 11.20 1.38 -27.97
C LEU A 335 12.68 1.24 -27.57
N VAL A 336 13.38 0.24 -28.12
CA VAL A 336 14.80 0.02 -27.88
C VAL A 336 15.64 1.17 -28.46
N ILE A 337 15.34 1.66 -29.66
CA ILE A 337 16.02 2.83 -30.25
C ILE A 337 15.87 4.05 -29.33
N GLU A 338 14.67 4.30 -28.81
CA GLU A 338 14.45 5.42 -27.88
C GLU A 338 15.21 5.24 -26.56
N ALA A 339 15.33 4.01 -26.05
CA ALA A 339 16.14 3.70 -24.87
C ALA A 339 17.63 3.95 -25.11
N LEU A 340 18.15 3.55 -26.27
CA LEU A 340 19.55 3.77 -26.64
C LEU A 340 19.92 5.23 -26.83
N ARG A 341 18.97 6.08 -27.21
CA ARG A 341 19.17 7.53 -27.27
C ARG A 341 19.41 8.13 -25.89
N GLN A 342 18.79 7.58 -24.86
CA GLN A 342 18.92 8.06 -23.48
C GLN A 342 20.11 7.43 -22.75
N ASP A 343 20.24 6.10 -22.79
CA ASP A 343 21.36 5.37 -22.20
C ASP A 343 21.87 4.29 -23.15
N GLY A 344 23.12 4.43 -23.61
CA GLY A 344 23.75 3.47 -24.49
C GLY A 344 23.94 2.08 -23.88
N LYS A 345 23.92 1.96 -22.54
CA LYS A 345 24.00 0.68 -21.82
C LYS A 345 22.70 -0.12 -21.87
N ALA A 346 21.58 0.51 -22.25
CA ALA A 346 20.28 -0.15 -22.34
C ALA A 346 20.27 -1.33 -23.35
N ILE A 347 21.23 -1.40 -24.28
CA ILE A 347 21.36 -2.49 -25.26
C ILE A 347 21.49 -3.88 -24.62
N VAL A 348 22.04 -3.94 -23.40
CA VAL A 348 22.18 -5.19 -22.63
C VAL A 348 20.81 -5.81 -22.33
N HIS A 349 19.76 -4.99 -22.26
CA HIS A 349 18.39 -5.42 -21.95
C HIS A 349 17.50 -5.60 -23.19
N ALA A 350 17.98 -5.23 -24.37
CA ALA A 350 17.29 -5.51 -25.62
C ALA A 350 17.27 -7.01 -25.92
N ALA A 351 16.19 -7.48 -26.55
CA ALA A 351 16.10 -8.87 -27.01
C ALA A 351 17.23 -9.19 -28.01
N PRO A 352 17.79 -10.42 -28.00
CA PRO A 352 18.89 -10.79 -28.90
C PRO A 352 18.51 -10.67 -30.38
N GLU A 353 17.24 -10.88 -30.71
CA GLU A 353 16.68 -10.74 -32.06
C GLU A 353 16.84 -9.29 -32.59
N VAL A 354 16.54 -8.30 -31.75
CA VAL A 354 16.60 -6.88 -32.13
C VAL A 354 18.03 -6.36 -32.26
N ARG A 355 18.99 -6.98 -31.57
CA ARG A 355 20.41 -6.60 -31.69
C ARG A 355 20.95 -6.79 -33.12
N ALA A 356 20.36 -7.69 -33.90
CA ALA A 356 20.74 -7.93 -35.28
C ALA A 356 20.02 -7.01 -36.28
N ASP A 357 19.04 -6.21 -35.84
CA ASP A 357 18.18 -5.46 -36.76
C ASP A 357 18.92 -4.30 -37.44
N PRO A 358 18.81 -4.15 -38.78
CA PRO A 358 19.47 -3.08 -39.53
C PRO A 358 19.05 -1.66 -39.08
N LYS A 359 17.79 -1.52 -38.62
CA LYS A 359 17.23 -0.26 -38.12
C LYS A 359 17.92 0.19 -36.82
N LEU A 360 18.21 -0.76 -35.93
CA LEU A 360 18.93 -0.49 -34.69
C LEU A 360 20.36 -0.04 -35.00
N HIS A 361 21.06 -0.75 -35.90
CA HIS A 361 22.42 -0.41 -36.33
C HIS A 361 22.52 0.99 -36.95
N ALA A 362 21.52 1.41 -37.73
CA ALA A 362 21.46 2.76 -38.28
C ALA A 362 21.33 3.83 -37.18
N ALA A 363 20.51 3.59 -36.15
CA ALA A 363 20.36 4.48 -35.01
C ALA A 363 21.63 4.53 -34.12
N MET A 364 22.42 3.45 -34.10
CA MET A 364 23.64 3.33 -33.31
C MET A 364 24.88 4.00 -33.92
N LYS A 365 24.94 4.21 -35.24
CA LYS A 365 26.11 4.82 -35.92
C LYS A 365 26.49 6.21 -35.39
N GLY A 366 25.55 6.93 -34.76
CA GLY A 366 25.79 8.23 -34.13
C GLY A 366 26.24 8.19 -32.67
N ASN A 367 26.26 7.03 -32.02
CA ASN A 367 26.35 6.93 -30.55
C ASN A 367 27.57 6.07 -30.12
N SER A 368 28.69 6.73 -29.81
CA SER A 368 30.00 6.08 -29.60
C SER A 368 30.05 5.11 -28.42
N GLU A 369 29.22 5.33 -27.38
CA GLU A 369 29.15 4.46 -26.20
C GLU A 369 28.49 3.10 -26.51
N VAL A 370 27.54 3.06 -27.45
CA VAL A 370 26.84 1.81 -27.83
C VAL A 370 27.75 0.93 -28.70
N LEU A 371 28.57 1.55 -29.56
CA LEU A 371 29.57 0.87 -30.39
C LEU A 371 30.66 0.21 -29.52
N ARG A 372 31.09 0.86 -28.44
CA ARG A 372 32.02 0.28 -27.45
C ARG A 372 31.44 -0.97 -26.79
N PHE A 373 30.13 -0.99 -26.52
CA PHE A 373 29.47 -2.10 -25.83
C PHE A 373 29.16 -3.31 -26.72
N LEU A 374 28.89 -3.11 -28.01
CA LEU A 374 28.68 -4.20 -28.96
C LEU A 374 29.96 -4.89 -29.42
N GLY A 375 31.13 -4.46 -28.93
CA GLY A 375 32.41 -4.98 -29.42
C GLY A 375 32.69 -4.59 -30.87
N PHE A 376 32.07 -3.49 -31.37
CA PHE A 376 32.57 -2.76 -32.53
C PHE A 376 33.86 -2.08 -32.08
N ASP A 377 34.90 -2.90 -31.96
CA ASP A 377 36.28 -2.48 -31.81
C ASP A 377 36.55 -1.48 -32.92
N SER A 378 37.26 -0.41 -32.60
CA SER A 378 37.72 0.65 -33.52
C SER A 378 38.56 0.14 -34.72
N ARG A 379 38.66 -1.17 -34.92
CA ARG A 379 39.24 -1.85 -36.08
C ARG A 379 38.32 -1.83 -37.31
N ASP A 380 37.00 -1.81 -37.13
CA ASP A 380 36.06 -1.77 -38.29
C ASP A 380 35.84 -0.37 -38.88
N ARG A 381 36.33 0.68 -38.20
CA ARG A 381 36.46 2.01 -38.82
C ARG A 381 37.51 2.00 -39.94
N LEU A 382 38.58 1.23 -39.76
CA LEU A 382 39.63 1.11 -40.77
C LEU A 382 39.20 0.22 -41.93
N SER A 383 38.43 -0.86 -41.70
CA SER A 383 37.97 -1.71 -42.81
C SER A 383 37.01 -0.98 -43.72
N THR A 384 36.03 -0.24 -43.19
CA THR A 384 35.08 0.49 -44.05
C THR A 384 35.68 1.71 -44.75
N GLU A 385 36.61 2.45 -44.10
CA GLU A 385 37.34 3.55 -44.78
C GLU A 385 38.40 3.03 -45.76
N GLN A 386 39.12 1.94 -45.46
CA GLN A 386 40.09 1.33 -46.40
C GLN A 386 39.40 0.61 -47.56
N GLU A 387 38.28 -0.07 -47.33
CA GLU A 387 37.50 -0.68 -48.42
C GLU A 387 36.88 0.39 -49.33
N LEU A 388 36.43 1.52 -48.77
CA LEU A 388 36.00 2.68 -49.56
C LEU A 388 37.17 3.35 -50.27
N PHE A 389 38.36 3.45 -49.65
CA PHE A 389 39.57 4.03 -50.24
C PHE A 389 40.13 3.14 -51.38
N ASP A 390 40.15 1.82 -51.21
CA ASP A 390 40.60 0.83 -52.20
C ASP A 390 39.59 0.70 -53.36
N ALA A 391 38.29 0.80 -53.09
CA ALA A 391 37.27 0.89 -54.14
C ALA A 391 37.37 2.21 -54.94
N TYR A 392 37.78 3.31 -54.30
CA TYR A 392 38.01 4.59 -54.98
C TYR A 392 39.34 4.61 -55.77
N MET A 393 40.41 4.03 -55.21
CA MET A 393 41.76 3.97 -55.79
C MET A 393 41.92 2.87 -56.84
N GLY A 394 41.14 1.79 -56.79
CA GLY A 394 41.14 0.70 -57.78
C GLY A 394 40.67 1.12 -59.18
N SER A 395 40.10 2.33 -59.30
CA SER A 395 39.73 2.94 -60.59
C SER A 395 40.80 3.89 -61.17
N TRP A 396 41.89 4.13 -60.43
CA TRP A 396 42.93 5.11 -60.81
C TRP A 396 44.20 4.40 -61.28
N THR A 397 44.28 4.10 -62.58
CA THR A 397 45.55 3.78 -63.22
C THR A 397 46.31 5.09 -63.47
N SER A 398 47.26 5.40 -62.59
CA SER A 398 48.13 6.57 -62.73
C SER A 398 49.12 6.40 -63.88
N PRO A 399 49.37 7.43 -64.71
CA PRO A 399 50.24 7.34 -65.89
C PRO A 399 51.74 7.57 -65.59
N TYR A 400 52.19 7.46 -64.33
CA TYR A 400 53.58 7.78 -63.94
C TYR A 400 54.32 6.57 -63.35
N ASP A 401 55.57 6.38 -63.79
CA ASP A 401 56.45 5.27 -63.39
C ASP A 401 56.72 5.22 -61.87
N ASP A 402 56.70 4.01 -61.32
CA ASP A 402 56.85 3.65 -59.90
C ASP A 402 58.10 4.25 -59.22
N ALA A 403 59.15 4.55 -59.99
CA ALA A 403 60.38 5.14 -59.49
C ALA A 403 60.17 6.57 -58.93
N THR A 404 59.25 7.33 -59.51
CA THR A 404 58.93 8.70 -59.09
C THR A 404 58.13 8.71 -57.79
N ILE A 405 57.22 7.75 -57.62
CA ILE A 405 56.38 7.59 -56.42
C ILE A 405 57.24 7.16 -55.23
N ALA A 406 58.18 6.23 -55.44
CA ALA A 406 59.12 5.78 -54.41
C ALA A 406 60.12 6.86 -53.94
N ALA A 407 60.39 7.87 -54.77
CA ALA A 407 61.24 9.01 -54.42
C ALA A 407 60.51 10.05 -53.55
N VAL A 408 59.22 10.28 -53.80
CA VAL A 408 58.40 11.21 -53.01
C VAL A 408 58.10 10.64 -51.63
N LEU A 409 57.79 9.33 -51.55
CA LEU A 409 57.53 8.66 -50.27
C LEU A 409 58.77 8.58 -49.35
N ARG A 410 59.98 8.50 -49.93
CA ARG A 410 61.24 8.55 -49.16
C ARG A 410 61.58 9.93 -48.61
N ARG A 411 60.98 10.99 -49.14
CA ARG A 411 61.21 12.37 -48.69
C ARG A 411 60.26 12.81 -47.57
N HIS A 412 59.21 12.02 -47.33
CA HIS A 412 58.16 12.28 -46.33
C HIS A 412 58.20 11.36 -45.10
N ARG A 413 59.10 10.37 -45.07
CA ARG A 413 59.58 9.73 -43.84
C ARG A 413 60.85 10.43 -43.39
#